data_AF-A0A3D5P0N0-F1
#
_entry.id   AF-A0A3D5P0N0-F1
#
_cell.length_a   1.000
_cell.length_b   1.000
_cell.length_c   1.000
_cell.angle_alpha   90.00
_cell.angle_beta   90.00
_cell.angle_gamma   90.00
#
_symmetry.space_group_name_H-M   'P 1'
#
loop_
_entity.id
_entity.type
_entity.pdbx_description
1 polymer ?
#
loop_
_entity_poly.entity_id
_entity_poly.type
_entity_poly.pdbx_seq_one_letter_code
_entity_poly.pdbx_strand_id
1 'polypeptide(L)'
;MTNQDAWTNVCPVRDIPKGEGRNFMINGLNVVIFHSNKGFFCRSGLCKHNNVKLELGRISGDVVTCPFHNWQYQISTGKGVSPDWTQLDCYPLEIRSDDIWVQAGKPHNAMDDAIDTSRYNW
;
A
#
# COMPACT_ATOMS: atom_id res chain seq x y z
N MET A 1 -11.04 -21.44 7.00
CA MET A 1 -10.05 -20.70 7.82
C MET A 1 -8.95 -20.28 6.87
N THR A 2 -8.91 -19.00 6.48
CA THR A 2 -7.83 -18.49 5.62
C THR A 2 -6.62 -18.20 6.50
N ASN A 3 -5.45 -18.70 6.08
CA ASN A 3 -4.21 -18.39 6.77
C ASN A 3 -3.86 -16.93 6.48
N GLN A 4 -4.06 -16.05 7.47
CA GLN A 4 -3.86 -14.61 7.34
C GLN A 4 -2.39 -14.27 7.04
N ASP A 5 -1.46 -15.17 7.32
CA ASP A 5 -0.03 -14.97 7.05
C ASP A 5 0.40 -15.56 5.69
N ALA A 6 -0.53 -15.94 4.81
CA ALA A 6 -0.19 -16.48 3.50
C ALA A 6 0.10 -15.38 2.47
N TRP A 7 1.18 -15.55 1.70
CA TRP A 7 1.48 -14.74 0.53
C TRP A 7 0.49 -15.04 -0.61
N THR A 8 -0.11 -13.99 -1.16
CA THR A 8 -1.04 -14.07 -2.30
C THR A 8 -0.44 -13.37 -3.50
N ASN A 9 -0.36 -14.05 -4.66
CA ASN A 9 -0.04 -13.41 -5.93
C ASN A 9 -1.20 -12.50 -6.33
N VAL A 10 -0.92 -11.22 -6.60
CA VAL A 10 -1.93 -10.19 -6.81
C VAL A 10 -2.04 -9.78 -8.27
N CYS A 11 -0.93 -9.33 -8.85
CA CYS A 11 -0.84 -8.90 -10.25
C CYS A 11 0.63 -8.76 -10.68
N PRO A 12 0.93 -8.72 -11.98
CA PRO A 12 2.26 -8.34 -12.45
C PRO A 12 2.56 -6.85 -12.17
N VAL A 13 3.84 -6.51 -11.98
CA VAL A 13 4.29 -5.13 -11.68
C VAL A 13 3.85 -4.10 -12.72
N ARG A 14 3.68 -4.53 -13.97
CA ARG A 14 3.27 -3.67 -15.11
C ARG A 14 1.84 -3.15 -15.01
N ASP A 15 0.98 -3.81 -14.23
CA ASP A 15 -0.44 -3.43 -14.11
C ASP A 15 -0.64 -2.19 -13.23
N ILE A 16 0.42 -1.78 -12.51
CA ILE A 16 0.44 -0.60 -11.66
C ILE A 16 1.59 0.32 -12.11
N PRO A 17 1.36 1.18 -13.11
CA PRO A 17 2.35 2.15 -13.55
C PRO A 17 2.78 3.09 -12.42
N LYS A 18 3.99 3.65 -12.56
CA LYS A 18 4.52 4.62 -11.60
C LYS A 18 3.60 5.84 -11.49
N GLY A 19 3.28 6.21 -10.26
CA GLY A 19 2.34 7.29 -9.96
C GLY A 19 0.88 6.84 -9.85
N GLU A 20 0.60 5.53 -9.93
CA GLU A 20 -0.75 4.98 -9.79
C GLU A 20 -0.90 4.08 -8.57
N GLY A 21 -2.16 3.84 -8.21
CA GLY A 21 -2.57 2.81 -7.26
C GLY A 21 -3.60 1.86 -7.88
N ARG A 22 -3.62 0.61 -7.41
CA ARG A 22 -4.66 -0.38 -7.74
C ARG A 22 -5.14 -1.08 -6.48
N ASN A 23 -6.44 -1.36 -6.44
CA ASN A 23 -7.10 -1.94 -5.28
C ASN A 23 -7.40 -3.41 -5.48
N PHE A 24 -7.29 -4.16 -4.39
CA PHE A 24 -7.47 -5.60 -4.37
C PHE A 24 -8.21 -6.01 -3.10
N MET A 25 -9.02 -7.05 -3.23
CA MET A 25 -9.63 -7.74 -2.10
C MET A 25 -8.84 -9.02 -1.83
N ILE A 26 -8.12 -9.07 -0.72
CA ILE A 26 -7.27 -10.23 -0.34
C ILE A 26 -7.71 -10.69 1.04
N ASN A 27 -8.15 -11.95 1.17
CA ASN A 27 -8.64 -12.51 2.45
C ASN A 27 -9.74 -11.65 3.12
N GLY A 28 -10.57 -10.94 2.33
CA GLY A 28 -11.61 -10.04 2.84
C GLY A 28 -11.12 -8.65 3.26
N LEU A 29 -9.81 -8.38 3.18
CA LEU A 29 -9.22 -7.05 3.40
C LEU A 29 -9.20 -6.26 2.10
N ASN A 30 -9.62 -5.00 2.18
CA ASN A 30 -9.48 -4.05 1.08
C ASN A 30 -8.10 -3.38 1.17
N VAL A 31 -7.24 -3.68 0.20
CA VAL A 31 -5.88 -3.13 0.15
C VAL A 31 -5.65 -2.38 -1.16
N VAL A 32 -4.74 -1.43 -1.14
CA VAL A 32 -4.25 -0.72 -2.31
C VAL A 32 -2.74 -0.90 -2.42
N ILE A 33 -2.28 -1.26 -3.61
CA ILE A 33 -0.86 -1.26 -3.94
C ILE A 33 -0.58 0.02 -4.72
N PHE A 34 0.36 0.82 -4.22
CA PHE A 34 0.83 2.04 -4.86
C PHE A 34 2.20 1.83 -5.48
N HIS A 35 2.43 2.37 -6.67
CA HIS A 35 3.76 2.49 -7.26
C HIS A 35 4.24 3.94 -7.14
N SER A 36 4.95 4.23 -6.05
CA SER A 36 5.49 5.56 -5.77
C SER A 36 6.84 5.79 -6.44
N ASN A 37 7.42 6.98 -6.24
CA ASN A 37 8.82 7.21 -6.64
C ASN A 37 9.85 6.40 -5.82
N LYS A 38 9.45 5.80 -4.69
CA LYS A 38 10.29 4.95 -3.84
C LYS A 38 10.07 3.45 -4.03
N GLY A 39 9.18 3.05 -4.95
CA GLY A 39 8.84 1.64 -5.20
C GLY A 39 7.38 1.31 -4.87
N PHE A 40 7.10 0.01 -4.73
CA PHE A 40 5.77 -0.54 -4.49
C PHE A 40 5.47 -0.68 -3.00
N PHE A 41 4.27 -0.30 -2.59
CA PHE A 41 3.84 -0.40 -1.19
C PHE A 41 2.37 -0.81 -1.12
N CYS A 42 2.06 -1.75 -0.22
CA CYS A 42 0.69 -2.19 0.02
C CYS A 42 0.13 -1.58 1.30
N ARG A 43 -1.03 -0.92 1.21
CA ARG A 43 -1.68 -0.20 2.32
C ARG A 43 -3.15 -0.58 2.44
N SER A 44 -3.81 -0.24 3.55
CA SER A 44 -5.28 -0.27 3.62
C SER A 44 -5.87 0.60 2.50
N GLY A 45 -6.79 0.05 1.71
CA GLY A 45 -7.29 0.68 0.49
C GLY A 45 -8.24 1.86 0.69
N LEU A 46 -8.68 2.10 1.93
CA LEU A 46 -9.67 3.10 2.27
C LEU A 46 -9.05 4.22 3.12
N CYS A 47 -9.40 5.47 2.78
CA CYS A 47 -9.04 6.64 3.55
C CYS A 47 -9.65 6.56 4.95
N LYS A 48 -8.81 6.72 5.98
CA LYS A 48 -9.21 6.65 7.40
C LYS A 48 -10.21 7.75 7.81
N HIS A 49 -10.42 8.77 6.98
CA HIS A 49 -11.43 9.80 7.20
C HIS A 49 -12.85 9.31 6.95
N ASN A 50 -13.14 8.83 5.73
CA ASN A 50 -14.52 8.49 5.32
C ASN A 50 -14.59 7.37 4.29
N ASN A 51 -13.71 6.37 4.41
CA ASN A 51 -13.71 5.14 3.61
C ASN A 51 -13.69 5.34 2.09
N VAL A 52 -13.14 6.46 1.62
CA VAL A 52 -12.93 6.71 0.19
C VAL A 52 -11.77 5.85 -0.30
N LYS A 53 -11.96 5.21 -1.45
CA LYS A 53 -10.94 4.43 -2.15
C LYS A 53 -9.71 5.27 -2.48
N LEU A 54 -8.56 4.91 -1.92
CA LEU A 54 -7.31 5.62 -2.15
C LEU A 54 -6.68 5.29 -3.51
N GLU A 55 -7.13 4.24 -4.21
CA GLU A 55 -6.73 3.96 -5.60
C GLU A 55 -7.07 5.13 -6.56
N LEU A 56 -8.07 5.94 -6.19
CA LEU A 56 -8.51 7.12 -6.94
C LEU A 56 -7.71 8.38 -6.56
N GLY A 57 -6.82 8.27 -5.57
CA GLY A 57 -6.06 9.40 -5.05
C GLY A 57 -4.95 9.85 -5.99
N ARG A 58 -4.65 11.15 -5.94
CA ARG A 58 -3.52 11.71 -6.69
C ARG A 58 -2.21 11.37 -5.95
N ILE A 59 -1.26 10.77 -6.65
CA ILE A 59 0.08 10.50 -6.12
C ILE A 59 1.03 11.63 -6.56
N SER A 60 1.79 12.16 -5.60
CA SER A 60 2.86 13.12 -5.83
C SER A 60 4.10 12.68 -5.06
N GLY A 61 5.09 12.12 -5.78
CA GLY A 61 6.26 11.51 -5.16
C GLY A 61 5.86 10.30 -4.30
N ASP A 62 5.95 10.46 -2.98
CA ASP A 62 5.68 9.44 -1.96
C ASP A 62 4.43 9.78 -1.15
N VAL A 63 3.56 10.67 -1.64
CA VAL A 63 2.33 11.06 -0.95
C VAL A 63 1.13 10.77 -1.83
N VAL A 64 0.14 10.07 -1.28
CA VAL A 64 -1.20 9.94 -1.88
C VAL A 64 -2.15 10.93 -1.24
N THR A 65 -2.88 11.68 -2.06
CA THR A 65 -3.94 12.61 -1.62
C THR A 65 -5.30 12.01 -1.93
N CYS A 66 -6.12 11.82 -0.89
CA CYS A 66 -7.50 11.36 -1.02
C CYS A 66 -8.31 12.36 -1.87
N PRO A 67 -9.04 11.90 -2.90
CA PRO A 67 -9.61 12.79 -3.91
C PRO A 67 -10.82 13.60 -3.43
N PHE A 68 -11.40 13.26 -2.27
CA PHE A 68 -12.62 13.91 -1.79
C PHE A 68 -12.36 14.96 -0.72
N HIS A 69 -11.47 14.67 0.23
CA HIS A 69 -11.25 15.52 1.41
C HIS A 69 -9.78 15.94 1.58
N ASN A 70 -8.94 15.63 0.58
CA ASN A 70 -7.52 15.99 0.54
C ASN A 70 -6.67 15.47 1.72
N TRP A 71 -7.14 14.44 2.42
CA TRP A 71 -6.30 13.77 3.42
C TRP A 71 -5.11 13.13 2.74
N GLN A 72 -3.92 13.36 3.29
CA GLN A 72 -2.66 12.95 2.71
C GLN A 72 -1.99 11.89 3.56
N TYR A 73 -1.41 10.90 2.90
CA TYR A 73 -0.64 9.85 3.55
C TYR A 73 0.67 9.64 2.80
N GLN A 74 1.75 9.47 3.55
CA GLN A 74 3.01 9.00 3.01
C GLN A 74 2.84 7.53 2.61
N ILE A 75 3.08 7.20 1.35
CA ILE A 75 2.89 5.85 0.80
C ILE A 75 3.88 4.89 1.44
N SER A 76 5.17 5.24 1.50
CA SER A 76 6.21 4.37 2.04
C SER A 76 6.06 4.03 3.52
N THR A 77 5.35 4.82 4.32
CA THR A 77 5.19 4.57 5.77
C THR A 77 3.74 4.44 6.23
N GLY A 78 2.76 4.72 5.36
CA GLY A 78 1.35 4.82 5.71
C GLY A 78 1.00 6.02 6.61
N LYS A 79 1.97 6.77 7.16
CA LYS A 79 1.70 7.87 8.09
C LYS A 79 0.92 9.00 7.42
N GLY A 80 0.00 9.58 8.17
CA GLY A 80 -0.68 10.80 7.76
C GLY A 80 0.33 11.95 7.61
N VAL A 81 0.10 12.77 6.59
CA VAL A 81 0.80 14.04 6.36
C VAL A 81 -0.13 15.20 6.69
N SER A 82 -1.41 15.05 6.34
CA SER A 82 -2.46 16.00 6.67
C SER A 82 -3.77 15.25 6.80
N PRO A 83 -4.26 15.00 8.03
CA PRO A 83 -3.58 15.22 9.31
C PRO A 83 -2.40 14.24 9.53
N ASP A 84 -1.52 14.55 10.48
CA ASP A 84 -0.33 13.75 10.83
C ASP A 84 -0.54 12.72 11.95
N TRP A 85 -1.66 12.80 12.66
CA TRP A 85 -2.03 11.89 13.75
C TRP A 85 -2.72 10.59 13.29
N THR A 86 -2.89 10.39 11.99
CA THR A 86 -3.51 9.19 11.40
C THR A 86 -2.46 8.30 10.72
N GLN A 87 -2.81 7.05 10.45
CA GLN A 87 -1.94 6.11 9.73
C GLN A 87 -2.78 5.07 8.98
N LEU A 88 -2.34 4.72 7.76
CA LEU A 88 -2.83 3.58 7.01
C LEU A 88 -2.19 2.29 7.52
N ASP A 89 -2.95 1.20 7.48
CA ASP A 89 -2.38 -0.11 7.77
C ASP A 89 -1.37 -0.47 6.67
N CYS A 90 -0.27 -1.12 7.05
CA CYS A 90 0.78 -1.56 6.15
C CYS A 90 0.76 -3.09 6.05
N TYR A 91 0.92 -3.59 4.82
CA TYR A 91 0.97 -5.02 4.53
C TYR A 91 2.26 -5.33 3.76
N PRO A 92 2.97 -6.41 4.10
CA PRO A 92 4.19 -6.78 3.41
C PRO A 92 3.92 -7.11 1.95
N LEU A 93 4.85 -6.72 1.10
CA LEU A 93 4.84 -6.96 -0.33
C LEU A 93 6.20 -7.53 -0.76
N GLU A 94 6.21 -8.40 -1.76
CA GLU A 94 7.43 -8.85 -2.42
C GLU A 94 7.20 -8.92 -3.93
N ILE A 95 8.25 -8.70 -4.72
CA ILE A 95 8.22 -8.98 -6.15
C ILE A 95 8.90 -10.34 -6.38
N ARG A 96 8.20 -11.26 -7.04
CA ARG A 96 8.71 -12.58 -7.41
C ARG A 96 8.50 -12.78 -8.90
N SER A 97 9.59 -12.80 -9.68
CA SER A 97 9.54 -13.00 -11.13
C SER A 97 8.52 -12.09 -11.82
N ASP A 98 8.59 -10.78 -11.54
CA ASP A 98 7.70 -9.72 -12.06
C ASP A 98 6.27 -9.71 -11.53
N ASP A 99 5.89 -10.63 -10.64
CA ASP A 99 4.61 -10.59 -9.95
C ASP A 99 4.72 -9.96 -8.56
N ILE A 100 3.69 -9.19 -8.20
CA ILE A 100 3.51 -8.64 -6.86
C ILE A 100 2.80 -9.66 -5.99
N TRP A 101 3.43 -10.00 -4.86
CA TRP A 101 2.88 -10.85 -3.82
C TRP A 101 2.64 -10.05 -2.56
N VAL A 102 1.50 -10.25 -1.90
CA VAL A 102 1.12 -9.54 -0.68
C VAL A 102 0.77 -10.52 0.43
N GLN A 103 1.25 -10.25 1.64
CA GLN A 103 0.83 -10.94 2.86
C GLN A 103 -0.26 -10.11 3.57
N ALA A 104 -1.52 -10.30 3.16
CA ALA A 104 -2.66 -9.55 3.71
C ALA A 104 -3.29 -10.30 4.91
N GLY A 105 -2.80 -9.98 6.10
CA GLY A 105 -3.23 -10.54 7.38
C GLY A 105 -3.16 -9.54 8.51
N LYS A 106 -2.25 -9.76 9.47
CA LYS A 106 -1.98 -8.80 10.53
C LYS A 106 -1.26 -7.57 9.93
N PRO A 107 -1.83 -6.37 10.08
CA PRO A 107 -1.09 -5.16 9.74
C PRO A 107 0.12 -5.04 10.66
N HIS A 108 1.24 -4.55 10.14
CA HIS A 108 2.46 -4.35 10.90
C HIS A 108 2.88 -2.88 10.92
N ASN A 109 3.86 -2.55 11.77
CA ASN A 109 4.37 -1.19 11.84
C ASN A 109 5.22 -0.89 10.61
N ALA A 110 5.07 0.31 10.06
CA ALA A 110 5.84 0.78 8.92
C ALA A 110 7.37 0.79 9.13
N MET A 111 7.84 0.75 10.39
CA MET A 111 9.27 0.60 10.66
C MET A 111 9.79 -0.80 10.30
N ASP A 112 8.93 -1.82 10.32
CA ASP A 112 9.32 -3.17 9.92
C ASP A 112 9.52 -3.27 8.38
N ASP A 113 8.83 -2.43 7.59
CA ASP A 113 9.07 -2.26 6.14
C ASP A 113 10.39 -1.53 5.84
N ALA A 114 10.74 -0.55 6.68
CA ALA A 114 11.89 0.34 6.48
C ALA A 114 13.24 -0.27 6.92
N ILE A 115 13.22 -1.31 7.76
CA ILE A 115 14.44 -1.92 8.32
C ILE A 115 15.16 -2.82 7.31
N ASP A 116 14.51 -3.25 6.22
CA ASP A 116 15.17 -4.10 5.23
C ASP A 116 14.78 -3.74 3.78
N THR A 117 15.15 -2.52 3.37
CA THR A 117 15.14 -2.15 1.94
C THR A 117 16.15 -2.97 1.12
N SER A 118 17.01 -3.78 1.74
CA SER A 118 17.93 -4.71 1.06
C SER A 118 17.28 -6.02 0.63
N ARG A 119 16.07 -6.35 1.13
CA ARG A 119 15.25 -7.46 0.60
C ARG A 119 14.61 -7.17 -0.73
N TYR A 120 14.53 -5.91 -1.09
CA TYR A 120 14.01 -5.51 -2.36
C TYR A 120 15.18 -5.09 -3.27
N ASN A 121 15.72 -6.08 -3.97
CA ASN A 121 16.64 -5.83 -5.07
C ASN A 121 15.87 -5.13 -6.20
N TRP A 122 16.07 -3.83 -6.36
CA TRP A 122 15.83 -3.11 -7.61
C TRP A 122 17.07 -3.18 -8.49
#